data_AF-A0A154MX45-F1
#
_entry.id   AF-A0A154MX45-F1
#
_cell.length_a   1.000
_cell.length_b   1.000
_cell.length_c   1.000
_cell.angle_alpha   90.00
_cell.angle_beta   90.00
_cell.angle_gamma   90.00
#
_symmetry.space_group_name_H-M   'P 1'
#
loop_
_entity.id
_entity.type
_entity.pdbx_description
1 polymer ?
#
loop_
_entity_poly.entity_id
_entity_poly.type
_entity_poly.pdbx_seq_one_letter_code
_entity_poly.pdbx_strand_id
1 'polypeptide(L)'
;MVNRVLVSAHTVAIIGQPVFAGGYLGGDYDMLGLHRVGADAVSFLAYAQILAALVLWLVRGPRWLFWVSLLLAAGETAQYFAGMDGALDLHIPLGVALVAGMVLTTVALWRPQIWRAGR
;
A
#
# COMPACT_ATOMS: atom_id res chain seq x y z
N MET A 1 -10.50 -10.68 -10.12
CA MET A 1 -10.64 -10.96 -8.68
C MET A 1 -9.31 -10.86 -7.94
N VAL A 2 -8.23 -11.53 -8.36
CA VAL A 2 -6.91 -11.50 -7.69
C VAL A 2 -6.43 -10.08 -7.33
N ASN A 3 -6.33 -9.18 -8.31
CA ASN A 3 -5.90 -7.79 -8.06
C ASN A 3 -6.77 -7.07 -7.03
N ARG A 4 -8.08 -7.32 -7.00
CA ARG A 4 -9.00 -6.71 -6.02
C ARG A 4 -8.73 -7.23 -4.62
N VAL A 5 -8.52 -8.53 -4.46
CA VAL A 5 -8.19 -9.14 -3.17
C VAL A 5 -6.86 -8.62 -2.65
N LEU A 6 -5.82 -8.60 -3.49
CA LEU A 6 -4.49 -8.10 -3.10
C LEU A 6 -4.53 -6.63 -2.70
N VAL A 7 -5.15 -5.77 -3.52
CA VAL A 7 -5.30 -4.33 -3.23
C VAL A 7 -6.09 -4.10 -1.95
N SER A 8 -7.17 -4.85 -1.70
CA SER A 8 -7.93 -4.74 -0.45
C SER A 8 -7.12 -5.21 0.76
N ALA A 9 -6.42 -6.34 0.67
CA ALA A 9 -5.57 -6.84 1.75
C ALA A 9 -4.41 -5.87 2.05
N HIS A 10 -3.79 -5.33 1.00
CA HIS A 10 -2.74 -4.34 1.11
C HIS A 10 -3.23 -3.05 1.79
N THR A 11 -4.42 -2.58 1.41
CA THR A 11 -5.07 -1.42 2.03
C THR A 11 -5.31 -1.63 3.53
N VAL A 12 -5.81 -2.80 3.92
CA VAL A 12 -6.04 -3.12 5.34
C VAL A 12 -4.72 -3.15 6.10
N ALA A 13 -3.68 -3.78 5.55
CA ALA A 13 -2.38 -3.86 6.18
C ALA A 13 -1.74 -2.48 6.39
N ILE A 14 -1.76 -1.62 5.36
CA ILE A 14 -1.15 -0.28 5.45
C ILE A 14 -1.95 0.67 6.34
N ILE A 15 -3.28 0.54 6.43
CA ILE A 15 -4.10 1.28 7.40
C ILE A 15 -3.80 0.84 8.84
N GLY A 16 -3.43 -0.42 9.06
CA GLY A 16 -3.02 -0.93 10.37
C GLY A 16 -1.70 -0.29 10.87
N GLN A 17 -0.80 0.09 9.97
CA GLN A 17 0.50 0.66 10.33
C GLN A 17 0.44 1.87 11.28
N PRO A 18 -0.36 2.93 11.01
CA PRO A 18 -0.51 4.04 11.94
C PRO A 18 -1.19 3.67 13.26
N VAL A 19 -2.01 2.60 13.30
CA VAL A 19 -2.58 2.10 14.56
C VAL A 19 -1.48 1.51 15.44
N PHE A 20 -0.60 0.68 14.87
CA PHE A 20 0.52 0.09 15.61
C PHE A 20 1.56 1.15 16.02
N ALA A 21 1.92 2.05 15.09
CA ALA A 21 2.82 3.15 15.42
C ALA A 21 2.24 4.09 16.48
N GLY A 22 0.95 4.40 16.40
CA GLY A 22 0.24 5.22 17.39
C GLY A 22 0.18 4.55 18.76
N GLY A 23 -0.06 3.23 18.82
CA GLY A 23 -0.03 2.47 20.07
C GLY A 23 1.35 2.50 20.75
N TYR A 24 2.41 2.33 19.96
CA TYR A 24 3.80 2.47 20.43
C TYR A 24 4.07 3.88 20.99
N LEU A 25 3.71 4.93 20.25
CA LEU A 25 3.86 6.31 20.73
C LEU A 25 2.97 6.64 21.93
N GLY A 26 1.88 5.89 22.12
CA GLY A 26 0.99 5.95 23.28
C GLY A 26 1.51 5.21 24.51
N GLY A 27 2.65 4.51 24.41
CA GLY A 27 3.30 3.80 25.51
C GLY A 27 3.12 2.27 25.51
N ASP A 28 2.40 1.71 24.54
CA ASP A 28 2.31 0.25 24.34
C ASP A 28 3.48 -0.22 23.46
N TYR A 29 4.61 -0.52 24.10
CA TYR A 29 5.85 -0.88 23.41
C TYR A 29 5.76 -2.14 22.56
N ASP A 30 4.85 -3.07 22.86
CA ASP A 30 4.65 -4.30 22.09
C ASP A 30 4.12 -4.00 20.68
N MET A 31 3.41 -2.87 20.51
CA MET A 31 2.92 -2.40 19.22
C MET A 31 4.05 -2.06 18.24
N LEU A 32 5.28 -1.81 18.72
CA LEU A 32 6.44 -1.65 17.82
C LEU A 32 6.77 -2.96 17.10
N GLY A 33 6.64 -4.10 17.78
CA GLY A 33 6.81 -5.42 17.17
C GLY A 33 5.76 -5.68 16.09
N LEU A 34 4.49 -5.36 16.39
CA LEU A 34 3.39 -5.45 15.42
C LEU A 34 3.56 -4.50 14.24
N HIS A 35 4.06 -3.28 14.49
CA HIS A 35 4.39 -2.32 13.45
C HIS A 35 5.45 -2.89 12.50
N ARG A 36 6.54 -3.45 13.03
CA ARG A 36 7.62 -4.08 12.25
C ARG A 36 7.13 -5.26 11.40
N VAL A 37 6.43 -6.21 12.02
CA VAL A 37 5.86 -7.37 11.30
C VAL A 37 4.85 -6.92 10.25
N GLY A 38 4.05 -5.91 10.57
CA GLY A 38 3.10 -5.33 9.63
C GLY A 38 3.79 -4.61 8.46
N ALA A 39 4.95 -3.96 8.68
CA ALA A 39 5.73 -3.33 7.62
C ALA A 39 6.29 -4.38 6.63
N ASP A 40 6.71 -5.54 7.14
CA ASP A 40 7.09 -6.68 6.30
C ASP A 40 5.89 -7.18 5.48
N ALA A 41 4.73 -7.33 6.11
CA ALA A 41 3.51 -7.77 5.43
C ALA A 41 3.04 -6.79 4.33
N VAL A 42 3.08 -5.48 4.61
CA VAL A 42 2.83 -4.41 3.62
C VAL A 42 3.78 -4.57 2.43
N SER A 43 5.08 -4.69 2.69
CA SER A 43 6.10 -4.85 1.64
C SER A 43 5.86 -6.09 0.77
N PHE A 44 5.54 -7.24 1.36
CA PHE A 44 5.21 -8.45 0.60
C PHE A 44 3.95 -8.28 -0.24
N LEU A 45 2.91 -7.64 0.29
CA LEU A 45 1.69 -7.34 -0.43
C LEU A 45 1.94 -6.38 -1.60
N ALA A 46 2.82 -5.40 -1.43
CA ALA A 46 3.23 -4.48 -2.48
C ALA A 46 3.87 -5.22 -3.66
N TYR A 47 4.84 -6.09 -3.40
CA TYR A 47 5.48 -6.88 -4.45
C TYR A 47 4.50 -7.84 -5.13
N ALA A 48 3.64 -8.51 -4.37
CA ALA A 48 2.58 -9.36 -4.92
C ALA A 48 1.61 -8.56 -5.80
N GLN A 49 1.25 -7.34 -5.39
CA GLN A 49 0.39 -6.44 -6.13
C GLN A 49 1.06 -5.98 -7.43
N ILE A 50 2.35 -5.64 -7.44
CA ILE A 50 3.10 -5.31 -8.67
C ILE A 50 3.03 -6.48 -9.65
N LEU A 51 3.31 -7.71 -9.20
CA LEU A 51 3.28 -8.89 -10.06
C LEU A 51 1.87 -9.15 -10.62
N ALA A 52 0.85 -9.08 -9.77
CA ALA A 52 -0.54 -9.26 -10.20
C ALA A 52 -1.02 -8.16 -11.16
N ALA A 53 -0.56 -6.92 -10.96
CA ALA A 53 -0.87 -5.79 -11.83
C ALA A 53 -0.12 -5.88 -13.18
N LEU A 54 1.12 -6.38 -13.16
CA LEU A 54 1.89 -6.68 -14.37
C LEU A 54 1.21 -7.76 -15.20
N VAL A 55 0.81 -8.88 -14.56
CA VAL A 55 0.05 -9.93 -15.23
C VAL A 55 -1.24 -9.37 -15.84
N LEU A 56 -1.98 -8.54 -15.08
CA LEU A 56 -3.18 -7.87 -15.59
C LEU A 56 -2.89 -7.01 -16.83
N TRP A 57 -1.82 -6.22 -16.82
CA TRP A 57 -1.40 -5.45 -17.98
C TRP A 57 -1.09 -6.37 -19.17
N LEU A 58 -0.30 -7.44 -18.97
CA LEU A 58 0.08 -8.35 -20.04
C LEU A 58 -1.13 -9.05 -20.71
N VAL A 59 -2.21 -9.30 -19.96
CA VAL A 59 -3.48 -9.83 -20.50
C VAL A 59 -4.46 -8.74 -21.00
N ARG A 60 -3.95 -7.56 -21.35
CA ARG A 60 -4.70 -6.39 -21.87
C ARG A 60 -5.63 -5.69 -20.87
N GLY A 61 -5.37 -5.83 -19.58
CA GLY A 61 -5.99 -5.01 -18.55
C GLY A 61 -5.39 -3.60 -18.42
N PRO A 62 -5.90 -2.79 -17.49
CA PRO A 62 -5.46 -1.42 -17.29
C PRO A 62 -3.99 -1.34 -16.85
N ARG A 63 -3.19 -0.58 -17.60
CA ARG A 63 -1.75 -0.36 -17.29
C ARG A 63 -1.51 0.49 -16.06
N TRP A 64 -2.47 1.36 -15.71
CA TRP A 64 -2.31 2.32 -14.61
C TRP A 64 -2.08 1.61 -13.28
N LEU A 65 -2.69 0.43 -13.07
CA LEU A 65 -2.57 -0.30 -11.80
C LEU A 65 -1.12 -0.75 -11.55
N PHE A 66 -0.40 -1.14 -12.61
CA PHE A 66 1.01 -1.50 -12.49
C PHE A 66 1.87 -0.31 -12.05
N TRP A 67 1.73 0.83 -12.72
CA TRP A 67 2.53 2.02 -12.40
C TRP A 67 2.23 2.58 -11.02
N VAL A 68 0.95 2.60 -10.61
CA VAL A 68 0.57 3.00 -9.25
C VAL A 68 1.12 2.02 -8.21
N SER A 69 1.04 0.71 -8.45
CA SER A 69 1.61 -0.29 -7.53
C SER A 69 3.13 -0.17 -7.42
N LEU A 70 3.82 0.13 -8.52
CA LEU A 70 5.26 0.35 -8.53
C LEU A 70 5.64 1.60 -7.73
N LEU A 71 4.89 2.70 -7.91
CA LEU A 71 5.10 3.94 -7.15
C LEU A 71 4.86 3.74 -5.65
N LEU A 72 3.77 3.05 -5.29
CA LEU A 72 3.46 2.73 -3.89
C LEU A 72 4.57 1.87 -3.26
N ALA A 73 5.00 0.80 -3.93
CA ALA A 73 6.08 -0.05 -3.42
C ALA A 73 7.42 0.68 -3.28
N ALA A 74 7.75 1.58 -4.20
CA ALA A 74 8.94 2.43 -4.08
C ALA A 74 8.82 3.36 -2.86
N GLY A 75 7.65 3.97 -2.65
CA GLY A 75 7.40 4.81 -1.49
C GLY A 75 7.41 4.02 -0.18
N GLU A 76 6.83 2.82 -0.13
CA GLU A 76 6.86 1.93 1.02
C GLU A 76 8.28 1.43 1.33
N THR A 77 9.11 1.23 0.30
CA THR A 77 10.53 0.92 0.50
C THR A 77 11.25 2.10 1.16
N ALA A 78 11.05 3.32 0.65
CA ALA A 78 11.59 4.53 1.28
C ALA A 78 11.07 4.70 2.72
N GLN A 79 9.80 4.38 2.95
CA GLN A 79 9.16 4.41 4.25
C GLN A 79 9.77 3.42 5.25
N TYR A 80 10.10 2.21 4.79
CA TYR A 80 10.76 1.18 5.59
C TYR A 80 12.14 1.66 6.06
N PHE A 81 12.94 2.23 5.16
CA PHE A 81 14.24 2.82 5.51
C PHE A 81 14.10 4.02 6.45
N ALA A 82 13.17 4.94 6.18
CA ALA A 82 12.91 6.07 7.08
C ALA A 82 12.50 5.61 8.48
N GLY A 83 11.75 4.51 8.59
CA GLY A 83 11.39 3.90 9.87
C GLY A 83 12.57 3.27 10.61
N MET A 84 13.46 2.58 9.90
CA MET A 84 14.69 2.01 10.48
C MET A 84 15.66 3.09 10.97
N ASP A 85 15.75 4.21 10.25
CA ASP A 85 16.61 5.33 10.59
C ASP A 85 16.00 6.25 11.66
N GLY A 86 14.73 6.04 12.03
CA GLY A 86 14.01 6.91 12.97
C GLY A 86 13.74 8.32 12.43
N ALA A 87 13.76 8.51 11.11
CA ALA A 87 13.52 9.79 10.44
C ALA A 87 12.03 10.14 10.43
N LEU A 88 11.46 10.49 11.59
CA LEU A 88 10.02 10.68 11.79
C LEU A 88 9.42 11.82 10.96
N ASP A 89 10.21 12.83 10.65
CA ASP A 89 9.86 13.97 9.80
C ASP A 89 9.57 13.57 8.34
N LEU A 90 10.23 12.52 7.84
CA LEU A 90 9.91 11.89 6.56
C LEU A 90 8.89 10.75 6.72
N HIS A 91 9.10 9.90 7.73
CA HIS A 91 8.34 8.67 7.91
C HIS A 91 6.85 8.94 8.14
N ILE A 92 6.50 9.91 8.99
CA ILE A 92 5.09 10.17 9.29
C ILE A 92 4.35 10.75 8.06
N PRO A 93 4.82 11.82 7.40
CA PRO A 93 4.12 12.37 6.24
C PRO A 93 4.06 11.40 5.05
N LEU A 94 5.15 10.66 4.78
CA LEU A 94 5.18 9.67 3.72
C LEU A 94 4.19 8.54 3.99
N GLY A 95 4.11 8.04 5.23
CA GLY A 95 3.16 7.02 5.63
C GLY A 95 1.71 7.44 5.41
N VAL A 96 1.36 8.67 5.78
CA VAL A 96 0.02 9.24 5.52
C VAL A 96 -0.26 9.31 4.02
N ALA A 97 0.70 9.77 3.22
CA ALA A 97 0.55 9.85 1.77
C ALA A 97 0.34 8.47 1.13
N LEU A 98 1.06 7.45 1.59
CA LEU A 98 0.94 6.07 1.11
C LEU A 98 -0.39 5.44 1.49
N VAL A 99 -0.85 5.62 2.74
CA VAL A 99 -2.19 5.20 3.17
C VAL A 99 -3.26 5.83 2.27
N ALA A 100 -3.19 7.14 2.04
CA ALA A 100 -4.12 7.84 1.17
C ALA A 100 -4.05 7.31 -0.28
N GLY A 101 -2.85 7.11 -0.82
CA GLY A 101 -2.64 6.54 -2.15
C GLY A 101 -3.23 5.13 -2.29
N MET A 102 -3.08 4.29 -1.28
CA MET A 102 -3.62 2.93 -1.27
C MET A 102 -5.16 2.94 -1.19
N VAL A 103 -5.74 3.80 -0.34
CA VAL A 103 -7.20 3.99 -0.28
C VAL A 103 -7.76 4.48 -1.62
N LEU A 104 -7.14 5.48 -2.24
CA LEU A 104 -7.54 5.99 -3.55
C LEU A 104 -7.43 4.92 -4.65
N THR A 105 -6.37 4.10 -4.60
CA THR A 105 -6.17 2.96 -5.52
C THR A 105 -7.29 1.94 -5.37
N THR A 106 -7.67 1.61 -4.13
CA THR A 106 -8.78 0.71 -3.82
C THR A 106 -10.10 1.27 -4.34
N VAL A 107 -10.40 2.53 -4.05
CA VAL A 107 -11.60 3.19 -4.56
C VAL A 107 -11.63 3.18 -6.09
N ALA A 108 -10.52 3.51 -6.76
CA ALA A 108 -10.43 3.51 -8.22
C ALA A 108 -10.62 2.11 -8.83
N LEU A 109 -10.08 1.07 -8.19
CA LEU A 109 -10.19 -0.32 -8.66
C LEU A 109 -11.59 -0.92 -8.48
N TRP A 110 -12.29 -0.53 -7.42
CA TRP A 110 -13.64 -1.02 -7.11
C TRP A 110 -14.76 -0.18 -7.73
N ARG A 111 -14.49 1.07 -8.11
CA ARG A 111 -15.44 1.89 -8.86
C ARG A 111 -15.82 1.20 -10.18
N PRO A 112 -17.12 1.11 -10.52
CA PRO A 112 -17.55 0.67 -11.83
C PRO A 112 -16.86 1.52 -12.88
N GLN A 113 -16.13 0.90 -13.82
CA GLN A 113 -15.56 1.61 -14.95
C GLN A 113 -16.68 1.90 -15.95
N ILE A 114 -17.49 2.92 -15.65
CA ILE A 114 -18.46 3.50 -16.58
C ILE A 114 -17.70 4.34 -17.61
N TRP A 115 -17.03 3.68 -18.55
CA TRP A 115 -16.50 4.33 -19.76
C TRP A 115 -16.99 3.64 -21.02
N ARG A 116 -17.98 4.33 -21.61
CA ARG A 116 -18.52 4.35 -22.98
C ARG A 116 -18.04 3.24 -23.93
N ALA A 117 -18.93 2.27 -24.17
CA ALA A 117 -19.08 1.67 -25.48
C ALA A 117 -19.32 2.79 -26.49
N GLY A 118 -18.31 3.08 -27.31
CA GLY A 118 -18.34 4.22 -28.21
C GLY A 118 -17.00 4.42 -28.89
N ARG A 119 -16.50 3.36 -29.53
CA ARG A 119 -15.63 3.40 -30.71
C ARG A 119 -15.86 2.12 -31.50
#